data_AF-A0A9W6VM03-F1
#
_entry.id   AF-A0A9W6VM03-F1
#
_cell.length_a   1.000
_cell.length_b   1.000
_cell.length_c   1.000
_cell.angle_alpha   90.00
_cell.angle_beta   90.00
_cell.angle_gamma   90.00
#
_symmetry.space_group_name_H-M   'P 1'
#
loop_
_entity.id
_entity.type
_entity.pdbx_description
1 polymer ?
#
loop_
_entity_poly.entity_id
_entity_poly.type
_entity_poly.pdbx_seq_one_letter_code
_entity_poly.pdbx_strand_id
1 'polypeptide(L)'
;MVMRRVRGVAAITGALLAVSGCRMFAEPSPLPTVRNFLVAWQNGNYSGAAKQTNGDRKAVAGALQALPGQLDLASLHLALGHVRKDDDDATAQFEVRIDLGDNGPPWDYGSQMRLHRSGGQWKVVWSPSIIHPKLGQGERLAVVTETPQRAYVQDSKGRALTRQTKVEIFGVLPGQLTKPDATLDKLSKITNLDKDRVLGRVRSAPPQEFLPLVTLQLPAQATVAAQLLQVPGVQARTRYLPLAPATAADVVGQLGPATAELLQQVGAPYQPGDTIGVSGLQVLDQRRLAGTPTVKVVAQNPSGASSQVLYELPGALSRPVRTTVDRRVQEAAENALKGLHAPASLAAVHQATGEVLAAADHQTDGKNQAFEGRYPPGMTFGMITTQALLGYDQKMNAALSCPPTYKVGDQVFHSSSSRGKTFQSNFVRSCPTAFASMYRSLAYQDIRTSAARFGIGLPWTLPLPSFSGTVPPPSNDAERAASMVGQGRIEVSPLAMALAAATVESGTWKPPSLIKDPAPPQAIQPRSLDSDSISTLQPLLRESVTSGAARSANLAGNKVSGVVAQVPYGSGKTVSWFVGFRGNVAFALAVEGKVNAAAVAARFLRNVPG
;
A
#
# COMPACT_ATOMS: atom_id res chain seq x y z
N MET A 1 -12.22 -41.37 53.26
CA MET A 1 -12.37 -41.08 54.70
C MET A 1 -13.69 -40.33 54.88
N VAL A 2 -14.70 -41.08 55.33
CA VAL A 2 -15.97 -40.72 55.99
C VAL A 2 -16.96 -39.74 55.33
N MET A 3 -18.06 -40.33 54.84
CA MET A 3 -19.41 -39.77 54.62
C MET A 3 -20.14 -39.44 55.94
N ARG A 4 -21.15 -38.54 55.90
CA ARG A 4 -22.53 -38.71 56.46
C ARG A 4 -23.34 -37.39 56.33
N ARG A 5 -24.49 -37.35 55.63
CA ARG A 5 -25.89 -37.67 56.06
C ARG A 5 -26.41 -36.76 57.20
N VAL A 6 -27.37 -35.85 56.96
CA VAL A 6 -28.85 -36.01 56.86
C VAL A 6 -29.58 -35.82 58.22
N ARG A 7 -30.50 -34.83 58.22
CA ARG A 7 -31.76 -34.63 58.98
C ARG A 7 -31.75 -34.39 60.51
N GLY A 8 -32.49 -33.35 60.91
CA GLY A 8 -33.10 -33.19 62.24
C GLY A 8 -34.10 -32.02 62.24
N VAL A 9 -35.39 -32.34 62.37
CA VAL A 9 -36.54 -31.42 62.50
C VAL A 9 -36.65 -30.93 63.94
N ALA A 10 -37.00 -29.66 64.17
CA ALA A 10 -37.70 -29.23 65.38
C ALA A 10 -38.64 -28.06 65.07
N ALA A 11 -39.94 -28.32 65.19
CA ALA A 11 -40.98 -27.31 65.23
C ALA A 11 -41.05 -26.72 66.65
N ILE A 12 -41.12 -25.40 66.77
CA ILE A 12 -41.70 -24.74 67.94
C ILE A 12 -42.65 -23.64 67.46
N THR A 13 -43.89 -23.81 67.90
CA THR A 13 -45.09 -23.03 67.69
C THR A 13 -45.06 -21.74 68.53
N GLY A 14 -45.50 -20.64 67.94
CA GLY A 14 -46.32 -19.62 68.60
C GLY A 14 -45.67 -18.63 69.57
N ALA A 15 -45.57 -17.37 69.15
CA ALA A 15 -46.13 -16.23 69.88
C ALA A 15 -46.18 -15.00 68.97
N LEU A 16 -47.37 -14.64 68.49
CA LEU A 16 -47.66 -13.31 67.96
C LEU A 16 -47.51 -12.30 69.12
N LEU A 17 -46.47 -11.48 69.07
CA LEU A 17 -46.42 -10.20 69.78
C LEU A 17 -46.52 -9.10 68.74
N ALA A 18 -47.70 -8.49 68.67
CA ALA A 18 -47.96 -7.28 67.90
C ALA A 18 -47.16 -6.12 68.51
N VAL A 19 -45.96 -5.89 67.99
CA VAL A 19 -45.24 -4.64 68.21
C VAL A 19 -45.68 -3.68 67.12
N SER A 20 -46.50 -2.69 67.51
CA SER A 20 -46.85 -1.53 66.70
C SER A 20 -45.57 -0.93 66.09
N GLY A 21 -45.39 -1.17 64.80
CA GLY A 21 -44.28 -0.64 64.04
C GLY A 21 -44.35 0.87 64.02
N CYS A 22 -43.46 1.51 64.77
CA CYS A 22 -43.01 2.86 64.46
C CYS A 22 -42.34 2.78 63.08
N ARG A 23 -43.11 3.02 62.02
CA ARG A 23 -42.56 3.21 60.68
C ARG A 23 -41.77 4.51 60.72
N MET A 24 -40.49 4.42 61.07
CA MET A 24 -39.51 5.39 60.58
C MET A 24 -39.61 5.34 59.06
N PHE A 25 -40.40 6.25 58.48
CA PHE A 25 -40.45 6.45 57.04
C PHE A 25 -39.07 6.98 56.65
N ALA A 26 -38.16 6.07 56.31
CA ALA A 26 -36.90 6.44 55.68
C ALA A 26 -37.24 7.33 54.48
N GLU A 27 -36.72 8.56 54.49
CA GLU A 27 -36.97 9.49 53.40
C GLU A 27 -36.58 8.83 52.08
N PRO A 28 -37.40 8.96 51.02
CA PRO A 28 -37.10 8.35 49.74
C PRO A 28 -35.71 8.78 49.27
N SER A 29 -34.83 7.83 48.98
CA SER A 29 -33.50 8.11 48.44
C SER A 29 -33.60 8.43 46.93
N PRO A 30 -32.84 9.40 46.40
CA PRO A 30 -32.74 9.63 44.96
C PRO A 30 -31.94 8.52 44.25
N LEU A 31 -31.13 7.73 44.98
CA LEU A 31 -30.20 6.75 44.43
C LEU A 31 -30.84 5.69 43.52
N PRO A 32 -32.00 5.08 43.86
CA PRO A 32 -32.65 4.12 42.97
C PRO A 32 -33.07 4.73 41.63
N THR A 33 -33.58 5.97 41.61
CA THR A 33 -33.96 6.66 40.36
C THR A 33 -32.74 6.88 39.47
N VAL A 34 -31.64 7.38 40.04
CA VAL A 34 -30.38 7.60 39.31
C VAL A 34 -29.83 6.29 38.75
N ARG A 35 -29.71 5.25 39.59
CA ARG A 35 -29.20 3.93 39.17
C ARG A 35 -30.05 3.33 38.06
N ASN A 36 -31.38 3.38 38.20
CA ASN A 36 -32.29 2.85 37.20
C ASN A 36 -32.20 3.63 35.88
N PHE A 37 -32.02 4.95 35.93
CA PHE A 37 -31.82 5.78 34.74
C PHE A 37 -30.52 5.38 34.01
N LEU A 38 -29.39 5.36 34.72
CA LEU A 38 -28.08 5.06 34.13
C LEU A 38 -28.01 3.62 33.57
N VAL A 39 -28.50 2.63 34.32
CA VAL A 39 -28.55 1.23 33.84
C VAL A 39 -29.46 1.08 32.64
N ALA A 40 -30.64 1.72 32.65
CA ALA A 40 -31.55 1.67 31.52
C ALA A 40 -30.95 2.34 30.27
N TRP A 41 -30.26 3.47 30.44
CA TRP A 41 -29.57 4.15 29.33
C TRP A 41 -28.42 3.30 28.78
N GLN A 42 -27.52 2.80 29.63
CA GLN A 42 -26.38 1.98 29.22
C GLN A 42 -26.81 0.71 28.46
N ASN A 43 -27.90 0.07 28.89
CA ASN A 43 -28.39 -1.16 28.27
C ASN A 43 -29.33 -0.93 27.08
N GLY A 44 -29.47 0.31 26.59
CA GLY A 44 -30.32 0.65 25.45
C GLY A 44 -31.84 0.62 25.74
N ASN A 45 -32.25 0.51 27.00
CA ASN A 45 -33.64 0.64 27.42
C ASN A 45 -34.04 2.12 27.59
N TYR A 46 -34.04 2.86 26.48
CA TYR A 46 -34.29 4.30 26.46
C TYR A 46 -35.69 4.67 26.99
N SER A 47 -36.69 3.82 26.75
CA SER A 47 -38.04 4.00 27.30
C SER A 47 -38.05 3.87 28.84
N GLY A 48 -37.25 2.96 29.39
CA GLY A 48 -37.05 2.77 30.82
C GLY A 48 -36.32 3.95 31.46
N ALA A 49 -35.29 4.47 30.79
CA ALA A 49 -34.58 5.68 31.23
C ALA A 49 -35.52 6.89 31.24
N ALA A 50 -36.28 7.11 30.17
CA ALA A 50 -37.24 8.22 30.06
C ALA A 50 -38.29 8.23 31.19
N LYS A 51 -38.75 7.05 31.65
CA LYS A 51 -39.69 6.93 32.78
C LYS A 51 -39.13 7.46 34.11
N GLN A 52 -37.80 7.54 34.26
CA GLN A 52 -37.14 8.09 35.45
C GLN A 52 -37.03 9.62 35.41
N THR A 53 -37.43 10.25 34.31
CA THR A 53 -37.29 11.71 34.12
C THR A 53 -38.63 12.44 34.24
N ASN A 54 -38.58 13.77 34.34
CA ASN A 54 -39.74 14.67 34.25
C ASN A 54 -40.00 15.22 32.83
N GLY A 55 -39.19 14.83 31.84
CA GLY A 55 -39.33 15.29 30.46
C GLY A 55 -40.39 14.50 29.66
N ASP A 56 -40.70 14.97 28.45
CA ASP A 56 -41.53 14.21 27.52
C ASP A 56 -40.87 12.86 27.20
N ARG A 57 -41.58 11.75 27.48
CA ARG A 57 -40.99 10.42 27.42
C ARG A 57 -40.46 10.06 26.03
N LYS A 58 -41.12 10.52 24.97
CA LYS A 58 -40.74 10.22 23.60
C LYS A 58 -39.51 11.03 23.20
N ALA A 59 -39.46 12.31 23.57
CA ALA A 59 -38.31 13.18 23.33
C ALA A 59 -37.06 12.70 24.08
N VAL A 60 -37.19 12.35 25.37
CA VAL A 60 -36.07 11.83 26.17
C VAL A 60 -35.54 10.52 25.59
N ALA A 61 -36.43 9.56 25.33
CA ALA A 61 -36.02 8.29 24.76
C ALA A 61 -35.35 8.47 23.39
N GLY A 62 -35.89 9.35 22.54
CA GLY A 62 -35.31 9.66 21.23
C GLY A 62 -33.92 10.28 21.32
N ALA A 63 -33.71 11.22 22.24
CA ALA A 63 -32.41 11.86 22.44
C ALA A 63 -31.33 10.86 22.90
N LEU A 64 -31.66 9.99 23.86
CA LEU A 64 -30.73 8.94 24.34
C LEU A 64 -30.49 7.87 23.26
N GLN A 65 -31.52 7.50 22.51
CA GLN A 65 -31.44 6.53 21.42
C GLN A 65 -30.61 7.03 20.22
N ALA A 66 -30.60 8.34 19.99
CA ALA A 66 -29.86 8.92 18.87
C ALA A 66 -28.34 8.90 19.09
N LEU A 67 -27.88 8.89 20.34
CA LEU A 67 -26.46 9.04 20.70
C LEU A 67 -25.54 7.99 20.03
N PRO A 68 -25.83 6.67 20.06
CA PRO A 68 -25.00 5.68 19.35
C PRO A 68 -24.84 5.95 17.86
N GLY A 69 -25.90 6.39 17.18
CA GLY A 69 -25.84 6.72 15.76
C GLY A 69 -25.13 8.05 15.46
N GLN A 70 -25.23 9.04 16.36
CA GLN A 70 -24.59 10.35 16.20
C GLN A 70 -23.07 10.29 16.24
N LEU A 71 -22.52 9.32 16.96
CA LEU A 71 -21.08 9.19 17.19
C LEU A 71 -20.47 7.92 16.58
N ASP A 72 -21.31 7.06 15.98
CA ASP A 72 -20.91 5.71 15.55
C ASP A 72 -20.24 4.92 16.69
N LEU A 73 -20.90 4.91 17.85
CA LEU A 73 -20.36 4.36 19.09
C LEU A 73 -20.10 2.85 18.99
N ALA A 74 -18.89 2.44 19.35
CA ALA A 74 -18.59 1.03 19.62
C ALA A 74 -19.14 0.60 20.99
N SER A 75 -19.02 1.44 22.01
CA SER A 75 -19.58 1.18 23.34
C SER A 75 -19.80 2.47 24.16
N LEU A 76 -20.68 2.38 25.16
CA LEU A 76 -20.97 3.43 26.14
C LEU A 76 -20.93 2.82 27.53
N HIS A 77 -20.13 3.39 28.41
CA HIS A 77 -20.04 3.03 29.82
C HIS A 77 -20.41 4.22 30.71
N LEU A 78 -21.30 4.00 31.66
CA LEU A 78 -21.79 4.99 32.60
C LEU A 78 -21.48 4.53 34.02
N ALA A 79 -20.71 5.33 34.76
CA ALA A 79 -20.36 5.02 36.15
C ALA A 79 -20.96 6.08 37.08
N LEU A 80 -21.81 5.63 38.01
CA LEU A 80 -22.37 6.52 39.03
C LEU A 80 -21.25 7.02 39.96
N GLY A 81 -21.15 8.33 40.12
CA GLY A 81 -20.30 8.98 41.10
C GLY A 81 -21.08 9.39 42.35
N HIS A 82 -20.82 10.60 42.83
CA HIS A 82 -21.41 11.11 44.07
C HIS A 82 -22.86 11.58 43.88
N VAL A 83 -23.73 11.27 44.85
CA VAL A 83 -25.10 11.79 44.92
C VAL A 83 -25.24 12.67 46.15
N ARG A 84 -25.55 13.95 45.97
CA ARG A 84 -25.83 14.90 47.04
C ARG A 84 -27.33 15.21 47.04
N LYS A 85 -27.99 14.95 48.16
CA LYS A 85 -29.39 15.33 48.40
C LYS A 85 -29.44 16.66 49.15
N ASP A 86 -30.42 17.49 48.81
CA ASP A 86 -30.71 18.79 49.42
C ASP A 86 -32.25 18.93 49.47
N ASP A 87 -32.87 18.51 50.58
CA ASP A 87 -34.32 18.40 50.76
C ASP A 87 -35.04 17.64 49.62
N ASP A 88 -35.86 18.33 48.84
CA ASP A 88 -36.61 17.80 47.71
C ASP A 88 -35.85 17.90 46.36
N ASP A 89 -34.61 18.39 46.39
CA ASP A 89 -33.70 18.39 45.26
C ASP A 89 -32.49 17.48 45.49
N ALA A 90 -31.89 17.00 44.41
CA ALA A 90 -30.63 16.26 44.48
C ALA A 90 -29.80 16.49 43.22
N THR A 91 -28.48 16.37 43.36
CA THR A 91 -27.55 16.36 42.24
C THR A 91 -26.78 15.05 42.26
N ALA A 92 -26.78 14.33 41.14
CA ALA A 92 -26.00 13.12 40.94
C ALA A 92 -24.95 13.34 39.86
N GLN A 93 -23.68 13.11 40.21
CA GLN A 93 -22.56 13.10 39.27
C GLN A 93 -22.34 11.68 38.74
N PHE A 94 -21.89 11.58 37.49
CA PHE A 94 -21.53 10.31 36.88
C PHE A 94 -20.46 10.52 35.80
N GLU A 95 -19.68 9.48 35.54
CA GLU A 95 -18.69 9.47 34.48
C GLU A 95 -19.28 8.81 33.24
N VAL A 96 -18.92 9.36 32.08
CA VAL A 96 -19.26 8.85 30.77
C VAL A 96 -17.97 8.47 30.06
N ARG A 97 -17.89 7.22 29.62
CA ARG A 97 -16.82 6.70 28.77
C ARG A 97 -17.42 6.22 27.47
N ILE A 98 -17.02 6.86 26.38
CA ILE A 98 -17.49 6.60 25.02
C ILE A 98 -16.36 5.97 24.23
N ASP A 99 -16.57 4.78 23.69
CA ASP A 99 -15.68 4.22 22.67
C ASP A 99 -16.18 4.64 21.29
N LEU A 100 -15.35 5.43 20.59
CA LEU A 100 -15.62 5.98 19.27
C LEU A 100 -15.30 4.99 18.13
N GLY A 101 -14.82 3.78 18.46
CA GLY A 101 -14.47 2.76 17.49
C GLY A 101 -13.38 3.22 16.53
N ASP A 102 -13.66 3.16 15.23
CA ASP A 102 -12.72 3.59 14.17
C ASP A 102 -12.45 5.11 14.18
N ASN A 103 -13.23 5.90 14.93
CA ASN A 103 -13.08 7.35 15.03
C ASN A 103 -12.06 7.79 16.10
N GLY A 104 -11.49 6.87 16.90
CA GLY A 104 -10.41 7.20 17.83
C GLY A 104 -10.41 6.44 19.16
N PRO A 105 -9.48 6.77 20.08
CA PRO A 105 -9.47 6.19 21.40
C PRO A 105 -10.70 6.62 22.22
N PRO A 106 -11.02 5.92 23.33
CA PRO A 106 -12.15 6.27 24.17
C PRO A 106 -12.11 7.73 24.66
N TRP A 107 -13.28 8.37 24.67
CA TRP A 107 -13.50 9.72 25.16
C TRP A 107 -14.21 9.67 26.52
N ASP A 108 -13.51 10.16 27.54
CA ASP A 108 -13.98 10.20 28.92
C ASP A 108 -14.36 11.63 29.34
N TYR A 109 -15.50 11.79 30.00
CA TYR A 109 -15.90 13.06 30.62
C TYR A 109 -16.87 12.86 31.78
N GLY A 110 -16.92 13.84 32.70
CA GLY A 110 -17.89 13.88 33.78
C GLY A 110 -19.19 14.58 33.34
N SER A 111 -20.33 14.07 33.83
CA SER A 111 -21.64 14.69 33.66
C SER A 111 -22.42 14.71 34.99
N GLN A 112 -23.51 15.47 35.01
CA GLN A 112 -24.36 15.57 36.18
C GLN A 112 -25.83 15.65 35.79
N MET A 113 -26.69 15.13 36.67
CA MET A 113 -28.13 15.25 36.55
C MET A 113 -28.73 15.83 37.83
N ARG A 114 -29.65 16.78 37.67
CA ARG A 114 -30.48 17.25 38.79
C ARG A 114 -31.68 16.34 38.93
N LEU A 115 -32.16 16.17 40.15
CA LEU A 115 -33.39 15.45 40.47
C LEU A 115 -34.27 16.34 41.32
N HIS A 116 -35.57 16.20 41.12
CA HIS A 116 -36.58 16.85 41.92
C HIS A 116 -37.60 15.83 42.41
N ARG A 117 -38.01 15.95 43.66
CA ARG A 117 -39.00 15.07 44.28
C ARG A 117 -40.38 15.70 44.18
N SER A 118 -41.30 15.00 43.51
CA SER A 118 -42.71 15.41 43.40
C SER A 118 -43.62 14.22 43.63
N GLY A 119 -44.67 14.40 44.44
CA GLY A 119 -45.61 13.31 44.78
C GLY A 119 -44.94 12.11 45.47
N GLY A 120 -43.88 12.35 46.25
CA GLY A 120 -43.12 11.31 46.95
C GLY A 120 -42.14 10.52 46.06
N GLN A 121 -42.06 10.82 44.75
CA GLN A 121 -41.16 10.15 43.82
C GLN A 121 -40.06 11.09 43.31
N TRP A 122 -38.83 10.60 43.25
CA TRP A 122 -37.72 11.29 42.61
C TRP A 122 -37.80 11.14 41.10
N LYS A 123 -37.64 12.25 40.38
CA LYS A 123 -37.48 12.29 38.93
C LYS A 123 -36.22 13.06 38.56
N VAL A 124 -35.50 12.55 37.56
CA VAL A 124 -34.41 13.29 36.92
C VAL A 124 -35.00 14.47 36.15
N VAL A 125 -34.50 15.67 36.41
CA VAL A 125 -34.84 16.88 35.66
C VAL A 125 -34.14 16.81 34.31
N TRP A 126 -34.90 16.51 33.25
CA TRP A 126 -34.33 16.25 31.93
C TRP A 126 -33.71 17.51 31.32
N SER A 127 -32.51 17.34 30.77
CA SER A 127 -31.81 18.35 29.97
C SER A 127 -30.80 17.66 29.05
N PRO A 128 -30.54 18.17 27.82
CA PRO A 128 -29.44 17.69 26.98
C PRO A 128 -28.06 17.73 27.65
N SER A 129 -27.88 18.60 28.65
CA SER A 129 -26.67 18.68 29.47
C SER A 129 -26.35 17.37 30.22
N ILE A 130 -27.34 16.49 30.41
CA ILE A 130 -27.14 15.13 30.95
C ILE A 130 -26.32 14.28 29.97
N ILE A 131 -26.57 14.40 28.66
CA ILE A 131 -25.82 13.68 27.62
C ILE A 131 -24.37 14.19 27.61
N HIS A 132 -24.19 15.51 27.53
CA HIS A 132 -22.88 16.13 27.65
C HIS A 132 -23.02 17.54 28.27
N PRO A 133 -22.21 17.94 29.28
CA PRO A 133 -22.44 19.16 30.07
C PRO A 133 -22.56 20.45 29.27
N LYS A 134 -21.90 20.51 28.11
CA LYS A 134 -21.89 21.68 27.23
C LYS A 134 -23.07 21.73 26.24
N LEU A 135 -23.92 20.70 26.15
CA LEU A 135 -25.05 20.70 25.21
C LEU A 135 -26.20 21.59 25.68
N GLY A 136 -26.60 22.51 24.81
CA GLY A 136 -27.78 23.34 24.94
C GLY A 136 -29.08 22.67 24.47
N GLN A 137 -30.20 23.38 24.62
CA GLN A 137 -31.50 22.91 24.13
C GLN A 137 -31.52 22.78 22.61
N GLY A 138 -31.99 21.64 22.12
CA GLY A 138 -32.05 21.33 20.69
C GLY A 138 -30.69 21.00 20.05
N GLU A 139 -29.58 21.06 20.80
CA GLU A 139 -28.28 20.63 20.30
C GLU A 139 -28.12 19.11 20.34
N ARG A 140 -27.27 18.59 19.48
CA ARG A 140 -26.88 17.18 19.40
C ARG A 140 -25.37 17.03 19.24
N LEU A 141 -24.87 15.82 19.41
CA LEU A 141 -23.48 15.51 19.06
C LEU A 141 -23.36 15.14 17.58
N ALA A 142 -22.19 15.38 17.01
CA ALA A 142 -21.79 14.92 15.68
C ALA A 142 -20.27 14.71 15.62
N VAL A 143 -19.84 13.84 14.70
CA VAL A 143 -18.41 13.63 14.40
C VAL A 143 -18.06 14.40 13.14
N VAL A 144 -17.00 15.20 13.23
CA VAL A 144 -16.42 15.94 12.10
C VAL A 144 -15.00 15.44 11.89
N THR A 145 -14.69 15.06 10.66
CA THR A 145 -13.38 14.53 10.27
C THR A 145 -12.72 15.49 9.29
N GLU A 146 -11.56 16.01 9.66
CA GLU A 146 -10.77 16.92 8.83
C GLU A 146 -9.56 16.16 8.26
N THR A 147 -9.59 15.86 6.96
CA THR A 147 -8.51 15.15 6.28
C THR A 147 -7.49 16.13 5.70
N PRO A 148 -6.19 16.00 6.01
CA PRO A 148 -5.18 16.86 5.41
C PRO A 148 -5.04 16.61 3.91
N GLN A 149 -4.58 17.62 3.18
CA GLN A 149 -4.31 17.48 1.75
C GLN A 149 -3.20 16.43 1.54
N ARG A 150 -3.44 15.45 0.68
CA ARG A 150 -2.44 14.41 0.34
C ARG A 150 -1.18 15.04 -0.26
N ALA A 151 -0.02 14.63 0.25
CA ALA A 151 1.29 14.99 -0.29
C ALA A 151 1.65 14.16 -1.53
N TYR A 152 2.65 14.61 -2.26
CA TYR A 152 3.06 14.01 -3.52
C TYR A 152 4.13 12.92 -3.35
N VAL A 153 4.04 11.89 -4.20
CA VAL A 153 5.21 11.13 -4.60
C VAL A 153 6.01 12.02 -5.56
N GLN A 154 7.28 12.22 -5.28
CA GLN A 154 8.15 13.16 -5.98
C GLN A 154 9.30 12.46 -6.69
N ASP A 155 9.76 13.04 -7.78
CA ASP A 155 10.99 12.65 -8.48
C ASP A 155 12.24 13.04 -7.67
N SER A 156 13.42 12.68 -8.17
CA SER A 156 14.70 12.98 -7.54
C SER A 156 14.98 14.48 -7.32
N LYS A 157 14.24 15.37 -7.99
CA LYS A 157 14.34 16.83 -7.91
C LYS A 157 13.19 17.47 -7.12
N GLY A 158 12.33 16.68 -6.48
CA GLY A 158 11.21 17.16 -5.68
C GLY A 158 9.96 17.53 -6.47
N ARG A 159 9.89 17.22 -7.77
CA ARG A 159 8.70 17.49 -8.61
C ARG A 159 7.69 16.36 -8.46
N ALA A 160 6.41 16.69 -8.42
CA ALA A 160 5.35 15.68 -8.32
C ALA A 160 5.39 14.72 -9.54
N LEU A 161 5.27 13.42 -9.25
CA LEU A 161 5.11 12.36 -10.24
C LEU A 161 3.63 12.05 -10.53
N THR A 162 2.71 12.80 -9.93
CA THR A 162 1.28 12.78 -10.27
C THR A 162 0.90 13.98 -11.12
N ARG A 163 -0.20 13.85 -11.86
CA ARG A 163 -0.81 14.90 -12.67
C ARG A 163 -2.25 15.15 -12.26
N GLN A 164 -2.73 16.35 -12.56
CA GLN A 164 -4.14 16.69 -12.46
C GLN A 164 -4.96 15.77 -13.38
N THR A 165 -5.98 15.13 -12.82
CA THR A 165 -6.91 14.29 -13.56
C THR A 165 -8.33 14.66 -13.20
N LYS A 166 -9.26 14.47 -14.15
CA LYS A 166 -10.68 14.67 -13.91
C LYS A 166 -11.17 13.54 -13.00
N VAL A 167 -11.77 13.91 -11.88
CA VAL A 167 -12.37 12.96 -10.94
C VAL A 167 -13.85 13.28 -10.75
N GLU A 168 -14.62 12.23 -10.49
CA GLU A 168 -15.97 12.33 -9.96
C GLU A 168 -16.00 11.80 -8.53
N ILE A 169 -16.40 12.67 -7.60
CA ILE A 169 -16.54 12.35 -6.19
C ILE A 169 -18.02 12.08 -5.95
N PHE A 170 -18.35 10.81 -5.72
CA PHE A 170 -19.69 10.36 -5.36
C PHE A 170 -19.85 10.37 -3.84
N GLY A 171 -21.00 10.85 -3.39
CA GLY A 171 -21.30 11.00 -1.97
C GLY A 171 -22.78 11.19 -1.73
N VAL A 172 -23.14 11.47 -0.49
CA VAL A 172 -24.53 11.68 -0.06
C VAL A 172 -24.64 12.92 0.81
N LEU A 173 -25.83 13.52 0.85
CA LEU A 173 -26.23 14.46 1.91
C LEU A 173 -27.06 13.66 2.92
N PRO A 174 -26.54 13.33 4.11
CA PRO A 174 -27.22 12.37 5.00
C PRO A 174 -28.65 12.76 5.34
N GLY A 175 -28.93 14.06 5.52
CA GLY A 175 -30.26 14.59 5.81
C GLY A 175 -31.26 14.50 4.65
N GLN A 176 -30.82 14.22 3.43
CA GLN A 176 -31.68 14.04 2.25
C GLN A 176 -31.98 12.57 1.93
N LEU A 177 -31.36 11.62 2.65
CA LEU A 177 -31.56 10.20 2.42
C LEU A 177 -32.86 9.71 3.06
N THR A 178 -33.83 9.32 2.23
CA THR A 178 -35.10 8.74 2.70
C THR A 178 -34.96 7.26 3.10
N LYS A 179 -34.10 6.51 2.41
CA LYS A 179 -33.83 5.08 2.68
C LYS A 179 -32.32 4.80 2.67
N PRO A 180 -31.55 5.25 3.69
CA PRO A 180 -30.09 5.12 3.73
C PRO A 180 -29.62 3.69 3.47
N ASP A 181 -30.21 2.70 4.13
CA ASP A 181 -29.85 1.28 3.97
C ASP A 181 -29.98 0.78 2.52
N ALA A 182 -31.03 1.17 1.80
CA ALA A 182 -31.27 0.73 0.43
C ALA A 182 -30.34 1.44 -0.58
N THR A 183 -30.03 2.72 -0.32
CA THR A 183 -29.03 3.48 -1.09
C THR A 183 -27.64 2.84 -0.93
N LEU A 184 -27.24 2.56 0.32
CA LEU A 184 -25.92 2.02 0.62
C LEU A 184 -25.76 0.56 0.19
N ASP A 185 -26.83 -0.25 0.20
CA ASP A 185 -26.80 -1.62 -0.37
C ASP A 185 -26.43 -1.60 -1.87
N LYS A 186 -27.07 -0.72 -2.65
CA LYS A 186 -26.76 -0.56 -4.09
C LYS A 186 -25.35 -0.02 -4.31
N LEU A 187 -24.95 1.01 -3.56
CA LEU A 187 -23.61 1.60 -3.67
C LEU A 187 -22.52 0.57 -3.34
N SER A 188 -22.72 -0.22 -2.29
CA SER A 188 -21.77 -1.26 -1.85
C SER A 188 -21.62 -2.36 -2.89
N LYS A 189 -22.71 -2.79 -3.55
CA LYS A 189 -22.66 -3.78 -4.64
C LYS A 189 -21.85 -3.33 -5.86
N ILE A 190 -21.82 -2.01 -6.13
CA ILE A 190 -21.05 -1.44 -7.25
C ILE A 190 -19.58 -1.26 -6.89
N THR A 191 -19.28 -0.96 -5.63
CA THR A 191 -17.97 -0.42 -5.19
C THR A 191 -17.17 -1.37 -4.30
N ASN A 192 -17.79 -2.44 -3.81
CA ASN A 192 -17.24 -3.34 -2.80
C ASN A 192 -16.88 -2.64 -1.47
N LEU A 193 -17.57 -1.55 -1.13
CA LEU A 193 -17.46 -0.92 0.18
C LEU A 193 -18.22 -1.71 1.23
N ASP A 194 -17.72 -1.67 2.47
CA ASP A 194 -18.40 -2.24 3.63
C ASP A 194 -19.65 -1.42 3.97
N LYS A 195 -20.83 -1.99 3.69
CA LYS A 195 -22.12 -1.31 3.85
C LYS A 195 -22.33 -0.80 5.27
N ASP A 196 -22.06 -1.64 6.27
CA ASP A 196 -22.43 -1.34 7.66
C ASP A 196 -21.51 -0.25 8.22
N ARG A 197 -20.22 -0.29 7.89
CA ARG A 197 -19.29 0.78 8.24
C ARG A 197 -19.60 2.09 7.52
N VAL A 198 -19.97 2.05 6.23
CA VAL A 198 -20.42 3.25 5.51
C VAL A 198 -21.71 3.81 6.13
N LEU A 199 -22.63 2.96 6.57
CA LEU A 199 -23.86 3.39 7.24
C LEU A 199 -23.57 4.10 8.56
N GLY A 200 -22.62 3.60 9.37
CA GLY A 200 -22.12 4.26 10.57
C GLY A 200 -21.59 5.67 10.27
N ARG A 201 -20.75 5.79 9.24
CA ARG A 201 -20.20 7.08 8.76
C ARG A 201 -21.30 8.05 8.29
N VAL A 202 -22.31 7.57 7.57
CA VAL A 202 -23.44 8.40 7.10
C VAL A 202 -24.28 8.91 8.28
N ARG A 203 -24.49 8.08 9.31
CA ARG A 203 -25.29 8.44 10.50
C ARG A 203 -24.60 9.44 11.41
N SER A 204 -23.28 9.35 11.55
CA SER A 204 -22.48 10.24 12.40
C SER A 204 -22.12 11.57 11.74
N ALA A 205 -22.10 11.61 10.40
CA ALA A 205 -21.80 12.80 9.62
C ALA A 205 -22.85 13.93 9.79
N PRO A 206 -22.46 15.21 9.59
CA PRO A 206 -23.39 16.32 9.56
C PRO A 206 -24.44 16.18 8.42
N PRO A 207 -25.75 16.33 8.69
CA PRO A 207 -26.82 15.97 7.76
C PRO A 207 -26.90 16.87 6.53
N GLN A 208 -26.41 18.10 6.62
CA GLN A 208 -26.43 19.07 5.53
C GLN A 208 -25.10 19.15 4.77
N GLU A 209 -24.08 18.42 5.22
CA GLU A 209 -22.78 18.39 4.57
C GLU A 209 -22.67 17.21 3.60
N PHE A 210 -22.01 17.46 2.47
CA PHE A 210 -21.77 16.43 1.48
C PHE A 210 -20.69 15.49 1.98
N LEU A 211 -21.07 14.26 2.26
CA LEU A 211 -20.17 13.19 2.69
C LEU A 211 -19.64 12.44 1.45
N PRO A 212 -18.36 12.62 1.06
CA PRO A 212 -17.76 11.85 -0.02
C PRO A 212 -17.61 10.39 0.40
N LEU A 213 -18.00 9.47 -0.50
CA LEU A 213 -17.95 8.03 -0.27
C LEU A 213 -17.14 7.28 -1.34
N VAL A 214 -16.98 7.83 -2.54
CA VAL A 214 -16.20 7.19 -3.61
C VAL A 214 -15.58 8.27 -4.48
N THR A 215 -14.29 8.15 -4.79
CA THR A 215 -13.64 9.01 -5.79
C THR A 215 -13.21 8.17 -6.98
N LEU A 216 -13.72 8.48 -8.16
CA LEU A 216 -13.41 7.78 -9.41
C LEU A 216 -12.65 8.68 -10.38
N GLN A 217 -11.63 8.13 -11.04
CA GLN A 217 -10.82 8.81 -12.05
C GLN A 217 -11.38 8.54 -13.46
N LEU A 218 -11.63 9.61 -14.22
CA LEU A 218 -12.16 9.52 -15.58
C LEU A 218 -11.09 9.75 -16.66
N PRO A 219 -11.22 9.14 -17.84
CA PRO A 219 -12.33 8.28 -18.31
C PRO A 219 -12.21 6.81 -17.89
N ALA A 220 -11.12 6.42 -17.22
CA ALA A 220 -10.82 5.02 -16.89
C ALA A 220 -11.96 4.29 -16.15
N GLN A 221 -12.72 5.01 -15.31
CA GLN A 221 -13.80 4.44 -14.49
C GLN A 221 -15.20 4.95 -14.89
N ALA A 222 -15.39 5.34 -16.15
CA ALA A 222 -16.66 5.91 -16.63
C ALA A 222 -17.87 4.96 -16.46
N THR A 223 -17.68 3.64 -16.65
CA THR A 223 -18.76 2.66 -16.48
C THR A 223 -19.26 2.59 -15.03
N VAL A 224 -18.33 2.57 -14.06
CA VAL A 224 -18.66 2.55 -12.64
C VAL A 224 -19.34 3.87 -12.23
N ALA A 225 -18.81 5.00 -12.72
CA ALA A 225 -19.41 6.32 -12.50
C ALA A 225 -20.87 6.38 -13.01
N ALA A 226 -21.14 5.86 -14.22
CA ALA A 226 -22.48 5.81 -14.79
C ALA A 226 -23.45 4.97 -13.94
N GLN A 227 -22.99 3.86 -13.36
CA GLN A 227 -23.80 3.04 -12.45
C GLN A 227 -24.11 3.77 -11.14
N LEU A 228 -23.14 4.47 -10.56
CA LEU A 228 -23.32 5.22 -9.32
C LEU A 228 -24.31 6.39 -9.45
N LEU A 229 -24.37 7.04 -10.62
CA LEU A 229 -25.36 8.09 -10.91
C LEU A 229 -26.82 7.57 -10.87
N GLN A 230 -27.04 6.27 -11.04
CA GLN A 230 -28.37 5.65 -10.98
C GLN A 230 -28.78 5.26 -9.55
N VAL A 231 -27.91 5.42 -8.56
CA VAL A 231 -28.21 5.07 -7.17
C VAL A 231 -28.98 6.21 -6.49
N PRO A 232 -30.22 5.98 -6.01
CA PRO A 232 -31.03 7.03 -5.39
C PRO A 232 -30.34 7.66 -4.18
N GLY A 233 -30.29 8.99 -4.14
CA GLY A 233 -29.68 9.77 -3.04
C GLY A 233 -28.16 9.98 -3.17
N VAL A 234 -27.49 9.30 -4.11
CA VAL A 234 -26.08 9.55 -4.43
C VAL A 234 -25.98 10.77 -5.34
N GLN A 235 -25.02 11.64 -5.04
CA GLN A 235 -24.69 12.84 -5.80
C GLN A 235 -23.23 12.79 -6.24
N ALA A 236 -22.94 13.34 -7.42
CA ALA A 236 -21.58 13.43 -7.96
C ALA A 236 -21.09 14.88 -7.97
N ARG A 237 -19.83 15.09 -7.59
CA ARG A 237 -19.12 16.38 -7.72
C ARG A 237 -17.88 16.19 -8.57
N THR A 238 -17.83 16.85 -9.72
CA THR A 238 -16.65 16.85 -10.59
C THR A 238 -15.57 17.77 -10.03
N ARG A 239 -14.32 17.30 -10.00
CA ARG A 239 -13.13 18.07 -9.62
C ARG A 239 -11.94 17.68 -10.50
N TYR A 240 -10.88 18.48 -10.45
CA TYR A 240 -9.57 18.12 -10.95
C TYR A 240 -8.64 17.98 -9.75
N LEU A 241 -8.10 16.78 -9.55
CA LEU A 241 -7.21 16.46 -8.44
C LEU A 241 -5.92 15.80 -8.95
N PRO A 242 -4.78 16.01 -8.27
CA PRO A 242 -3.48 15.48 -8.70
C PRO A 242 -3.27 14.00 -8.30
N LEU A 243 -4.19 13.12 -8.72
CA LEU A 243 -4.26 11.72 -8.28
C LEU A 243 -3.65 10.71 -9.25
N ALA A 244 -3.68 11.00 -10.56
CA ALA A 244 -3.20 10.07 -11.56
C ALA A 244 -1.67 10.11 -11.64
N PRO A 245 -0.98 8.97 -11.78
CA PRO A 245 0.43 8.98 -12.16
C PRO A 245 0.63 9.75 -13.47
N ALA A 246 1.62 10.64 -13.49
CA ALA A 246 2.07 11.32 -14.70
C ALA A 246 3.04 10.46 -15.49
N THR A 247 3.88 9.70 -14.77
CA THR A 247 4.90 8.76 -15.26
C THR A 247 5.25 7.81 -14.11
N ALA A 248 6.00 6.74 -14.38
CA ALA A 248 6.35 5.69 -13.43
C ALA A 248 5.13 5.09 -12.73
N ALA A 249 4.09 4.74 -13.49
CA ALA A 249 2.79 4.35 -12.94
C ALA A 249 2.88 3.19 -11.93
N ASP A 250 3.73 2.19 -12.19
CA ASP A 250 3.91 1.02 -11.31
C ASP A 250 4.74 1.33 -10.05
N VAL A 251 5.57 2.39 -10.10
CA VAL A 251 6.30 2.88 -8.93
C VAL A 251 5.42 3.79 -8.08
N VAL A 252 4.82 4.81 -8.70
CA VAL A 252 3.95 5.76 -8.01
C VAL A 252 2.76 5.02 -7.43
N GLY A 253 2.10 4.19 -8.24
CA GLY A 253 0.87 3.50 -7.88
C GLY A 253 -0.37 4.36 -8.05
N GLN A 254 -1.53 3.74 -7.90
CA GLN A 254 -2.83 4.37 -8.11
C GLN A 254 -3.52 4.72 -6.79
N LEU A 255 -4.51 5.61 -6.88
CA LEU A 255 -5.43 5.96 -5.80
C LEU A 255 -6.83 5.48 -6.14
N GLY A 256 -7.57 5.06 -5.12
CA GLY A 256 -8.92 4.53 -5.25
C GLY A 256 -9.66 4.51 -3.91
N PRO A 257 -10.92 4.05 -3.90
CA PRO A 257 -11.71 3.97 -2.68
C PRO A 257 -11.15 2.93 -1.71
N ALA A 258 -11.25 3.22 -0.41
CA ALA A 258 -10.86 2.29 0.65
C ALA A 258 -11.87 1.14 0.79
N THR A 259 -11.58 0.01 0.13
CA THR A 259 -12.35 -1.24 0.29
C THR A 259 -11.97 -1.98 1.57
N ALA A 260 -12.74 -2.99 1.96
CA ALA A 260 -12.47 -3.78 3.16
C ALA A 260 -11.07 -4.43 3.13
N GLU A 261 -10.65 -4.96 1.98
CA GLU A 261 -9.35 -5.61 1.81
C GLU A 261 -8.20 -4.62 2.00
N LEU A 262 -8.29 -3.43 1.39
CA LEU A 262 -7.25 -2.42 1.53
C LEU A 262 -7.22 -1.80 2.93
N LEU A 263 -8.36 -1.67 3.60
CA LEU A 263 -8.42 -1.18 4.97
C LEU A 263 -7.73 -2.11 5.96
N GLN A 264 -7.73 -3.42 5.72
CA GLN A 264 -6.91 -4.36 6.50
C GLN A 264 -5.41 -4.11 6.32
N GLN A 265 -5.00 -3.64 5.14
CA GLN A 265 -3.59 -3.33 4.85
C GLN A 265 -3.15 -1.99 5.45
N VAL A 266 -3.95 -0.94 5.32
CA VAL A 266 -3.55 0.43 5.75
C VAL A 266 -3.95 0.75 7.21
N GLY A 267 -4.97 0.06 7.73
CA GLY A 267 -5.46 0.18 9.11
C GLY A 267 -6.15 1.51 9.43
N ALA A 268 -6.57 1.66 10.69
CA ALA A 268 -7.04 2.93 11.23
C ALA A 268 -5.96 4.03 11.04
N PRO A 269 -6.35 5.30 10.89
CA PRO A 269 -7.71 5.86 10.99
C PRO A 269 -8.46 6.00 9.65
N TYR A 270 -8.09 5.24 8.62
CA TYR A 270 -8.79 5.30 7.34
C TYR A 270 -10.15 4.60 7.40
N GLN A 271 -11.15 5.20 6.75
CA GLN A 271 -12.53 4.71 6.76
C GLN A 271 -12.99 4.32 5.36
N PRO A 272 -14.01 3.44 5.24
CA PRO A 272 -14.61 3.10 3.97
C PRO A 272 -15.01 4.33 3.16
N GLY A 273 -14.60 4.34 1.90
CA GLY A 273 -14.85 5.44 0.97
C GLY A 273 -13.82 6.57 0.96
N ASP A 274 -12.86 6.56 1.88
CA ASP A 274 -11.68 7.43 1.77
C ASP A 274 -10.89 7.12 0.51
N THR A 275 -10.22 8.14 -0.05
CA THR A 275 -9.33 7.95 -1.18
C THR A 275 -7.93 7.57 -0.68
N ILE A 276 -7.56 6.32 -0.87
CA ILE A 276 -6.30 5.73 -0.39
C ILE A 276 -5.46 5.20 -1.55
N GLY A 277 -4.20 4.89 -1.29
CA GLY A 277 -3.36 4.11 -2.20
C GLY A 277 -3.91 2.71 -2.41
N VAL A 278 -3.97 2.28 -3.67
CA VAL A 278 -4.35 0.91 -4.04
C VAL A 278 -3.16 0.09 -4.56
N SER A 279 -2.08 0.75 -4.96
CA SER A 279 -0.85 0.12 -5.45
C SER A 279 0.36 1.04 -5.28
N GLY A 280 1.55 0.52 -5.60
CA GLY A 280 2.80 1.27 -5.62
C GLY A 280 3.14 1.98 -4.31
N LEU A 281 3.86 3.09 -4.40
CA LEU A 281 4.18 3.92 -3.23
C LEU A 281 2.94 4.58 -2.62
N GLN A 282 1.86 4.79 -3.38
CA GLN A 282 0.63 5.36 -2.82
C GLN A 282 0.07 4.52 -1.66
N VAL A 283 0.09 3.18 -1.77
CA VAL A 283 -0.41 2.28 -0.70
C VAL A 283 0.64 2.03 0.37
N LEU A 284 1.90 1.85 -0.03
CA LEU A 284 2.99 1.54 0.90
C LEU A 284 3.30 2.69 1.86
N ASP A 285 3.26 3.93 1.36
CA ASP A 285 3.49 5.14 2.15
C ASP A 285 2.18 5.87 2.49
N GLN A 286 1.05 5.16 2.55
CA GLN A 286 -0.28 5.75 2.74
C GLN A 286 -0.33 6.72 3.92
N ARG A 287 0.18 6.34 5.10
CA ARG A 287 0.21 7.22 6.29
C ARG A 287 1.07 8.45 6.14
N ARG A 288 2.17 8.34 5.40
CA ARG A 288 3.04 9.48 5.15
C ARG A 288 2.41 10.42 4.13
N LEU A 289 1.93 9.89 3.01
CA LEU A 289 1.37 10.65 1.90
C LEU A 289 0.00 11.24 2.23
N ALA A 290 -0.90 10.50 2.87
CA ALA A 290 -2.20 11.01 3.27
C ALA A 290 -2.16 11.79 4.58
N GLY A 291 -1.22 11.49 5.48
CA GLY A 291 -1.35 11.88 6.88
C GLY A 291 -2.46 11.09 7.58
N THR A 292 -2.90 11.57 8.73
CA THR A 292 -4.07 11.07 9.45
C THR A 292 -5.07 12.21 9.68
N PRO A 293 -6.38 11.97 9.58
CA PRO A 293 -7.37 12.99 9.80
C PRO A 293 -7.42 13.41 11.27
N THR A 294 -7.78 14.68 11.50
CA THR A 294 -8.19 15.17 12.82
C THR A 294 -9.66 14.83 13.02
N VAL A 295 -9.99 14.15 14.12
CA VAL A 295 -11.38 13.80 14.46
C VAL A 295 -11.86 14.71 15.58
N LYS A 296 -13.01 15.36 15.39
CA LYS A 296 -13.63 16.25 16.37
C LYS A 296 -15.02 15.76 16.71
N VAL A 297 -15.35 15.71 18.00
CA VAL A 297 -16.74 15.63 18.44
C VAL A 297 -17.22 17.05 18.71
N VAL A 298 -18.29 17.43 18.05
CA VAL A 298 -18.85 18.79 18.12
C VAL A 298 -20.30 18.76 18.63
N ALA A 299 -20.71 19.84 19.29
CA ALA A 299 -22.12 20.13 19.47
C ALA A 299 -22.65 20.80 18.18
N GLN A 300 -23.79 20.33 17.67
CA GLN A 300 -24.48 20.93 16.54
C GLN A 300 -25.85 21.43 16.94
N ASN A 301 -26.17 22.63 16.48
CA ASN A 301 -27.49 23.23 16.65
C ASN A 301 -28.51 22.61 15.67
N PRO A 302 -29.82 22.96 15.78
CA PRO A 302 -30.85 22.46 14.87
C PRO A 302 -30.63 22.82 13.38
N SER A 303 -29.85 23.87 13.07
CA SER A 303 -29.49 24.21 11.69
C SER A 303 -28.36 23.34 11.14
N GLY A 304 -27.75 22.46 11.95
CA GLY A 304 -26.64 21.61 11.57
C GLY A 304 -25.26 22.29 11.66
N ALA A 305 -25.20 23.53 12.14
CA ALA A 305 -23.95 24.24 12.34
C ALA A 305 -23.30 23.83 13.67
N SER A 306 -21.98 23.61 13.65
CA SER A 306 -21.20 23.30 14.84
C SER A 306 -21.12 24.53 15.75
N SER A 307 -21.61 24.42 16.99
CA SER A 307 -21.56 25.48 17.99
C SER A 307 -20.25 25.48 18.78
N GLN A 308 -19.65 24.30 18.98
CA GLN A 308 -18.40 24.14 19.76
C GLN A 308 -17.77 22.75 19.56
N VAL A 309 -16.44 22.67 19.73
CA VAL A 309 -15.69 21.41 19.79
C VAL A 309 -15.65 20.93 21.25
N LEU A 310 -16.01 19.66 21.46
CA LEU A 310 -16.11 19.02 22.78
C LEU A 310 -14.96 18.06 23.04
N TYR A 311 -14.46 17.41 21.99
CA TYR A 311 -13.31 16.51 21.99
C TYR A 311 -12.59 16.62 20.65
N GLU A 312 -11.26 16.55 20.68
CA GLU A 312 -10.43 16.59 19.47
C GLU A 312 -9.31 15.56 19.60
N LEU A 313 -9.22 14.70 18.59
CA LEU A 313 -8.10 13.80 18.36
C LEU A 313 -7.26 14.40 17.22
N PRO A 314 -6.07 14.96 17.50
CA PRO A 314 -5.25 15.59 16.48
C PRO A 314 -4.75 14.56 15.46
N GLY A 315 -4.92 14.90 14.18
CA GLY A 315 -4.33 14.19 13.06
C GLY A 315 -2.87 14.55 12.81
N ALA A 316 -2.25 13.88 11.85
CA ALA A 316 -0.88 14.13 11.40
C ALA A 316 -0.90 14.67 9.98
N LEU A 317 -0.09 15.70 9.72
CA LEU A 317 0.07 16.28 8.38
C LEU A 317 0.67 15.26 7.40
N SER A 318 0.29 15.41 6.14
CA SER A 318 0.90 14.70 5.03
C SER A 318 2.34 15.17 4.81
N ARG A 319 3.18 14.25 4.34
CA ARG A 319 4.58 14.49 3.99
C ARG A 319 4.89 13.82 2.65
N PRO A 320 5.68 14.45 1.77
CA PRO A 320 6.01 13.84 0.50
C PRO A 320 6.93 12.62 0.68
N VAL A 321 6.94 11.78 -0.35
CA VAL A 321 7.93 10.71 -0.54
C VAL A 321 8.77 11.09 -1.74
N ARG A 322 10.07 11.36 -1.52
CA ARG A 322 10.98 11.70 -2.61
C ARG A 322 11.69 10.44 -3.10
N THR A 323 11.48 10.11 -4.37
CA THR A 323 12.09 8.94 -5.01
C THR A 323 13.45 9.26 -5.64
N THR A 324 14.13 8.25 -6.14
CA THR A 324 15.33 8.39 -6.98
C THR A 324 15.01 8.56 -8.46
N VAL A 325 13.75 8.38 -8.87
CA VAL A 325 13.32 8.43 -10.27
C VAL A 325 13.72 9.77 -10.88
N ASP A 326 14.42 9.73 -12.02
CA ASP A 326 14.62 10.91 -12.86
C ASP A 326 13.52 10.91 -13.92
N ARG A 327 12.65 11.92 -13.84
CA ARG A 327 11.50 12.05 -14.73
C ARG A 327 11.87 11.98 -16.22
N ARG A 328 13.01 12.55 -16.65
CA ARG A 328 13.40 12.52 -18.07
C ARG A 328 13.84 11.11 -18.49
N VAL A 329 14.59 10.43 -17.63
CA VAL A 329 15.00 9.04 -17.87
C VAL A 329 13.77 8.12 -17.89
N GLN A 330 12.82 8.33 -16.98
CA GLN A 330 11.57 7.58 -16.92
C GLN A 330 10.72 7.79 -18.19
N GLU A 331 10.47 9.04 -18.59
CA GLU A 331 9.70 9.35 -19.80
C GLU A 331 10.38 8.76 -21.05
N ALA A 332 11.72 8.79 -21.12
CA ALA A 332 12.48 8.15 -22.19
C ALA A 332 12.30 6.63 -22.20
N ALA A 333 12.27 5.99 -21.03
CA ALA A 333 12.06 4.54 -20.90
C ALA A 333 10.66 4.15 -21.37
N GLU A 334 9.62 4.81 -20.86
CA GLU A 334 8.22 4.58 -21.27
C GLU A 334 8.04 4.79 -22.78
N ASN A 335 8.60 5.88 -23.33
CA ASN A 335 8.52 6.17 -24.76
C ASN A 335 9.25 5.14 -25.62
N ALA A 336 10.33 4.53 -25.13
CA ALA A 336 11.05 3.49 -25.87
C ALA A 336 10.23 2.20 -26.01
N LEU A 337 9.40 1.89 -25.00
CA LEU A 337 8.53 0.71 -24.99
C LEU A 337 7.21 0.93 -25.75
N LYS A 338 6.78 2.18 -25.93
CA LYS A 338 5.56 2.51 -26.68
C LYS A 338 5.56 1.91 -28.08
N GLY A 339 4.43 1.31 -28.44
CA GLY A 339 4.19 0.72 -29.75
C GLY A 339 4.78 -0.67 -29.96
N LEU A 340 5.39 -1.28 -28.93
CA LEU A 340 5.69 -2.71 -28.97
C LEU A 340 4.39 -3.53 -28.92
N HIS A 341 4.36 -4.66 -29.63
CA HIS A 341 3.20 -5.57 -29.68
C HIS A 341 3.31 -6.72 -28.67
N ALA A 342 4.25 -6.62 -27.74
CA ALA A 342 4.58 -7.65 -26.78
C ALA A 342 4.88 -7.03 -25.42
N PRO A 343 4.67 -7.79 -24.32
CA PRO A 343 5.10 -7.38 -22.99
C PRO A 343 6.59 -6.98 -22.99
N ALA A 344 6.90 -5.84 -22.41
CA ALA A 344 8.25 -5.33 -22.32
C ALA A 344 8.47 -4.57 -21.02
N SER A 345 9.70 -4.62 -20.51
CA SER A 345 10.10 -3.94 -19.29
C SER A 345 11.51 -3.41 -19.38
N LEU A 346 11.73 -2.24 -18.78
CA LEU A 346 13.02 -1.55 -18.76
C LEU A 346 13.28 -0.96 -17.38
N ALA A 347 14.43 -1.31 -16.81
CA ALA A 347 14.93 -0.69 -15.59
C ALA A 347 16.22 0.07 -15.90
N ALA A 348 16.36 1.29 -15.36
CA ALA A 348 17.55 2.11 -15.48
C ALA A 348 18.01 2.58 -14.09
N VAL A 349 19.33 2.58 -13.88
CA VAL A 349 19.98 2.94 -12.63
C VAL A 349 21.14 3.90 -12.88
N HIS A 350 21.46 4.70 -11.87
CA HIS A 350 22.66 5.53 -11.88
C HIS A 350 23.88 4.65 -11.58
N GLN A 351 24.87 4.64 -12.49
CA GLN A 351 25.96 3.66 -12.47
C GLN A 351 26.79 3.68 -11.18
N ALA A 352 27.03 4.87 -10.61
CA ALA A 352 27.91 5.01 -9.44
C ALA A 352 27.22 4.79 -8.09
N THR A 353 25.89 4.87 -8.04
CA THR A 353 25.13 4.92 -6.78
C THR A 353 24.11 3.79 -6.62
N GLY A 354 23.69 3.14 -7.72
CA GLY A 354 22.60 2.17 -7.69
C GLY A 354 21.21 2.81 -7.53
N GLU A 355 21.11 4.13 -7.57
CA GLU A 355 19.81 4.82 -7.56
C GLU A 355 18.97 4.41 -8.78
N VAL A 356 17.73 3.98 -8.55
CA VAL A 356 16.81 3.62 -9.63
C VAL A 356 16.29 4.90 -10.29
N LEU A 357 16.70 5.11 -11.54
CA LEU A 357 16.35 6.29 -12.33
C LEU A 357 15.04 6.10 -13.08
N ALA A 358 14.75 4.88 -13.53
CA ALA A 358 13.51 4.54 -14.22
C ALA A 358 13.11 3.08 -14.04
N ALA A 359 11.81 2.83 -14.03
CA ALA A 359 11.17 1.52 -14.11
C ALA A 359 9.94 1.66 -15.02
N ALA A 360 10.01 1.10 -16.21
CA ALA A 360 8.96 1.21 -17.21
C ALA A 360 8.50 -0.16 -17.66
N ASP A 361 7.19 -0.33 -17.74
CA ASP A 361 6.52 -1.56 -18.14
C ASP A 361 5.51 -1.25 -19.25
N HIS A 362 5.33 -2.20 -20.17
CA HIS A 362 4.40 -2.10 -21.29
C HIS A 362 3.73 -3.45 -21.50
N GLN A 363 2.39 -3.47 -21.51
CA GLN A 363 1.57 -4.68 -21.67
C GLN A 363 1.92 -5.80 -20.68
N THR A 364 2.16 -5.44 -19.41
CA THR A 364 2.50 -6.38 -18.32
C THR A 364 1.33 -6.67 -17.38
N ASP A 365 0.10 -6.35 -17.78
CA ASP A 365 -1.11 -6.50 -16.97
C ASP A 365 -1.03 -5.87 -15.57
N GLY A 366 -0.38 -4.69 -15.49
CA GLY A 366 -0.21 -3.94 -14.24
C GLY A 366 0.86 -4.50 -13.29
N LYS A 367 1.72 -5.41 -13.77
CA LYS A 367 2.86 -5.93 -13.02
C LYS A 367 4.11 -5.10 -13.29
N ASN A 368 4.89 -4.85 -12.23
CA ASN A 368 6.20 -4.21 -12.32
C ASN A 368 7.28 -5.23 -12.75
N GLN A 369 7.24 -5.64 -14.01
CA GLN A 369 8.20 -6.61 -14.55
C GLN A 369 9.61 -6.01 -14.63
N ALA A 370 9.76 -4.69 -14.61
CA ALA A 370 11.06 -4.03 -14.49
C ALA A 370 11.79 -4.43 -13.20
N PHE A 371 11.08 -4.62 -12.09
CA PHE A 371 11.66 -5.04 -10.79
C PHE A 371 11.48 -6.52 -10.50
N GLU A 372 10.35 -7.10 -10.89
CA GLU A 372 9.90 -8.43 -10.47
C GLU A 372 10.08 -9.49 -11.56
N GLY A 373 10.41 -9.07 -12.79
CA GLY A 373 10.55 -9.95 -13.95
C GLY A 373 11.45 -11.15 -13.67
N ARG A 374 11.02 -12.32 -14.11
CA ARG A 374 11.75 -13.58 -13.96
C ARG A 374 12.02 -14.14 -15.34
N TYR A 375 13.22 -13.85 -15.84
CA TYR A 375 13.61 -14.17 -17.20
C TYR A 375 15.00 -14.80 -17.20
N PRO A 376 15.26 -15.81 -18.04
CA PRO A 376 16.62 -16.24 -18.27
C PRO A 376 17.41 -15.09 -18.95
N PRO A 377 18.59 -14.72 -18.44
CA PRO A 377 19.38 -13.62 -19.01
C PRO A 377 20.00 -13.93 -20.38
N GLY A 378 20.15 -15.20 -20.74
CA GLY A 378 20.86 -15.61 -21.95
C GLY A 378 22.30 -15.08 -21.98
N MET A 379 22.83 -14.78 -23.16
CA MET A 379 24.19 -14.28 -23.34
C MET A 379 24.49 -12.91 -22.68
N THR A 380 23.49 -12.20 -22.17
CA THR A 380 23.77 -11.04 -21.30
C THR A 380 24.43 -11.47 -19.98
N PHE A 381 24.15 -12.70 -19.52
CA PHE A 381 24.87 -13.35 -18.42
C PHE A 381 26.32 -13.68 -18.77
N GLY A 382 26.68 -13.65 -20.05
CA GLY A 382 28.06 -13.81 -20.50
C GLY A 382 29.03 -12.83 -19.83
N MET A 383 28.57 -11.68 -19.35
CA MET A 383 29.38 -10.77 -18.52
C MET A 383 29.87 -11.46 -17.23
N ILE A 384 28.95 -12.14 -16.54
CA ILE A 384 29.20 -12.85 -15.30
C ILE A 384 30.08 -14.08 -15.58
N THR A 385 29.72 -14.88 -16.59
CA THR A 385 30.54 -16.04 -16.99
C THR A 385 31.96 -15.64 -17.39
N THR A 386 32.11 -14.54 -18.14
CA THR A 386 33.43 -14.02 -18.54
C THR A 386 34.23 -13.57 -17.32
N GLN A 387 33.61 -12.85 -16.38
CA GLN A 387 34.26 -12.43 -15.14
C GLN A 387 34.77 -13.64 -14.35
N ALA A 388 33.98 -14.71 -14.24
CA ALA A 388 34.41 -15.94 -13.58
C ALA A 388 35.59 -16.61 -14.31
N LEU A 389 35.56 -16.67 -15.65
CA LEU A 389 36.62 -17.27 -16.47
C LEU A 389 37.96 -16.52 -16.39
N LEU A 390 37.95 -15.22 -16.12
CA LEU A 390 39.18 -14.45 -15.92
C LEU A 390 40.00 -14.93 -14.72
N GLY A 391 39.34 -15.49 -13.70
CA GLY A 391 40.03 -16.14 -12.57
C GLY A 391 40.79 -17.42 -12.94
N TYR A 392 40.64 -17.89 -14.18
CA TYR A 392 41.31 -19.07 -14.74
C TYR A 392 42.18 -18.70 -15.96
N ASP A 393 42.72 -17.47 -15.98
CA ASP A 393 43.63 -16.96 -17.03
C ASP A 393 43.04 -17.03 -18.46
N GLN A 394 41.70 -16.96 -18.58
CA GLN A 394 41.04 -17.00 -19.88
C GLN A 394 41.44 -15.79 -20.74
N LYS A 395 42.19 -16.05 -21.82
CA LYS A 395 42.63 -15.00 -22.76
C LYS A 395 41.53 -14.65 -23.77
N MET A 396 41.40 -13.37 -24.08
CA MET A 396 40.41 -12.86 -25.03
C MET A 396 40.64 -13.34 -26.47
N ASN A 397 41.90 -13.53 -26.86
CA ASN A 397 42.31 -14.04 -28.16
C ASN A 397 42.37 -15.58 -28.24
N ALA A 398 42.09 -16.30 -27.15
CA ALA A 398 42.09 -17.76 -27.15
C ALA A 398 41.11 -18.30 -28.19
N ALA A 399 41.55 -19.31 -28.93
CA ALA A 399 40.73 -19.96 -29.95
C ALA A 399 39.51 -20.62 -29.31
N LEU A 400 38.32 -20.30 -29.84
CA LEU A 400 37.05 -20.87 -29.41
C LEU A 400 36.09 -20.88 -30.59
N SER A 401 35.65 -22.08 -30.99
CA SER A 401 34.73 -22.23 -32.13
C SER A 401 33.28 -21.93 -31.71
N CYS A 402 32.51 -21.32 -32.60
CA CYS A 402 31.07 -21.12 -32.46
C CYS A 402 30.32 -21.94 -33.51
N PRO A 403 30.11 -23.24 -33.29
CA PRO A 403 29.33 -24.06 -34.22
C PRO A 403 27.85 -23.61 -34.24
N PRO A 404 27.11 -23.87 -35.33
CA PRO A 404 25.68 -23.56 -35.41
C PRO A 404 24.86 -24.22 -34.30
N THR A 405 25.26 -25.43 -33.90
CA THR A 405 24.66 -26.19 -32.81
C THR A 405 25.74 -26.76 -31.90
N TYR A 406 25.41 -26.91 -30.62
CA TYR A 406 26.24 -27.63 -29.66
C TYR A 406 25.33 -28.42 -28.72
N LYS A 407 25.60 -29.70 -28.52
CA LYS A 407 24.75 -30.61 -27.73
C LYS A 407 25.51 -31.08 -26.49
N VAL A 408 24.85 -30.99 -25.34
CA VAL A 408 25.33 -31.55 -24.06
C VAL A 408 24.17 -32.30 -23.42
N GLY A 409 24.30 -33.61 -23.28
CA GLY A 409 23.19 -34.46 -22.83
C GLY A 409 21.99 -34.35 -23.78
N ASP A 410 20.84 -34.00 -23.21
CA ASP A 410 19.57 -33.75 -23.90
C ASP A 410 19.39 -32.30 -24.39
N GLN A 411 20.20 -31.36 -23.89
CA GLN A 411 20.12 -29.95 -24.26
C GLN A 411 20.87 -29.66 -25.57
N VAL A 412 20.20 -28.93 -26.48
CA VAL A 412 20.79 -28.44 -27.73
C VAL A 412 20.80 -26.91 -27.71
N PHE A 413 21.99 -26.34 -27.84
CA PHE A 413 22.20 -24.90 -27.99
C PHE A 413 22.28 -24.53 -29.46
N HIS A 414 21.70 -23.39 -29.82
CA HIS A 414 21.69 -22.87 -31.19
C HIS A 414 22.34 -21.50 -31.24
N SER A 415 23.18 -21.26 -32.25
CA SER A 415 23.73 -19.93 -32.54
C SER A 415 23.23 -19.43 -33.90
N SER A 416 22.75 -18.19 -33.92
CA SER A 416 22.37 -17.49 -35.16
C SER A 416 23.59 -16.88 -35.89
N SER A 417 24.78 -16.91 -35.28
CA SER A 417 26.01 -16.37 -35.87
C SER A 417 27.21 -17.28 -35.60
N SER A 418 27.46 -18.24 -36.50
CA SER A 418 28.52 -19.25 -36.39
C SER A 418 29.90 -18.81 -36.91
N ARG A 419 30.25 -17.53 -36.71
CA ARG A 419 31.46 -16.92 -37.31
C ARG A 419 32.56 -16.55 -36.32
N GLY A 420 32.29 -16.63 -35.02
CA GLY A 420 33.32 -16.33 -34.02
C GLY A 420 34.39 -17.43 -33.96
N LYS A 421 35.64 -16.99 -33.76
CA LYS A 421 36.83 -17.85 -33.75
C LYS A 421 37.65 -17.74 -32.47
N THR A 422 37.44 -16.65 -31.72
CA THR A 422 38.09 -16.37 -30.43
C THR A 422 37.05 -16.11 -29.36
N PHE A 423 37.44 -16.24 -28.09
CA PHE A 423 36.59 -15.91 -26.94
C PHE A 423 35.93 -14.53 -27.06
N GLN A 424 36.73 -13.49 -27.32
CA GLN A 424 36.25 -12.12 -27.55
C GLN A 424 35.23 -12.03 -28.69
N SER A 425 35.55 -12.60 -29.86
CA SER A 425 34.63 -12.55 -31.00
C SER A 425 33.30 -13.30 -30.74
N ASN A 426 33.32 -14.33 -29.90
CA ASN A 426 32.13 -15.09 -29.50
C ASN A 426 31.28 -14.31 -28.51
N PHE A 427 31.90 -13.60 -27.56
CA PHE A 427 31.19 -12.68 -26.68
C PHE A 427 30.52 -11.55 -27.48
N VAL A 428 31.30 -10.86 -28.32
CA VAL A 428 30.86 -9.70 -29.14
C VAL A 428 29.72 -10.07 -30.09
N ARG A 429 29.70 -11.31 -30.58
CA ARG A 429 28.64 -11.84 -31.46
C ARG A 429 27.51 -12.53 -30.69
N SER A 430 27.56 -12.56 -29.36
CA SER A 430 26.58 -13.21 -28.48
C SER A 430 26.37 -14.69 -28.86
N CYS A 431 27.45 -15.46 -29.00
CA CYS A 431 27.40 -16.88 -29.39
C CYS A 431 27.21 -17.81 -28.16
N PRO A 432 26.02 -18.41 -27.95
CA PRO A 432 25.80 -19.32 -26.83
C PRO A 432 26.49 -20.68 -27.00
N THR A 433 26.63 -21.21 -28.22
CA THR A 433 27.24 -22.53 -28.44
C THR A 433 28.71 -22.57 -28.03
N ALA A 434 29.45 -21.48 -28.28
CA ALA A 434 30.82 -21.31 -27.83
C ALA A 434 30.94 -21.33 -26.30
N PHE A 435 30.11 -20.55 -25.59
CA PHE A 435 30.13 -20.49 -24.12
C PHE A 435 29.63 -21.79 -23.48
N ALA A 436 28.59 -22.42 -24.04
CA ALA A 436 28.12 -23.72 -23.61
C ALA A 436 29.19 -24.81 -23.75
N SER A 437 30.08 -24.73 -24.75
CA SER A 437 31.19 -25.68 -24.91
C SER A 437 32.23 -25.62 -23.80
N MET A 438 32.26 -24.52 -23.03
CA MET A 438 33.18 -24.31 -21.92
C MET A 438 32.63 -24.79 -20.56
N TYR A 439 31.51 -25.51 -20.52
CA TYR A 439 30.81 -25.88 -19.27
C TYR A 439 31.64 -26.63 -18.22
N ARG A 440 32.74 -27.27 -18.61
CA ARG A 440 33.66 -27.94 -17.68
C ARG A 440 34.74 -27.03 -17.10
N SER A 441 34.88 -25.81 -17.63
CA SER A 441 35.96 -24.87 -17.26
C SER A 441 35.69 -24.13 -15.95
N LEU A 442 34.42 -24.04 -15.54
CA LEU A 442 34.01 -23.41 -14.27
C LEU A 442 33.24 -24.39 -13.41
N ALA A 443 33.49 -24.39 -12.10
CA ALA A 443 32.59 -25.01 -11.14
C ALA A 443 31.36 -24.11 -10.92
N TYR A 444 30.27 -24.71 -10.42
CA TYR A 444 29.06 -23.97 -10.07
C TYR A 444 29.34 -22.82 -9.08
N GLN A 445 30.25 -23.05 -8.13
CA GLN A 445 30.58 -22.07 -7.11
C GLN A 445 31.23 -20.81 -7.70
N ASP A 446 31.97 -20.93 -8.80
CA ASP A 446 32.60 -19.79 -9.47
C ASP A 446 31.55 -18.91 -10.13
N ILE A 447 30.57 -19.53 -10.81
CA ILE A 447 29.43 -18.84 -11.43
C ILE A 447 28.60 -18.14 -10.35
N ARG A 448 28.28 -18.84 -9.25
CA ARG A 448 27.51 -18.27 -8.13
C ARG A 448 28.24 -17.11 -7.47
N THR A 449 29.54 -17.25 -7.23
CA THR A 449 30.38 -16.21 -6.63
C THR A 449 30.46 -14.99 -7.53
N SER A 450 30.67 -15.20 -8.83
CA SER A 450 30.66 -14.13 -9.82
C SER A 450 29.30 -13.43 -9.88
N ALA A 451 28.19 -14.18 -9.98
CA ALA A 451 26.84 -13.62 -9.98
C ALA A 451 26.58 -12.75 -8.75
N ALA A 452 27.03 -13.19 -7.58
CA ALA A 452 26.93 -12.45 -6.34
C ALA A 452 27.82 -11.19 -6.29
N ARG A 453 28.91 -11.09 -7.07
CA ARG A 453 29.68 -9.84 -7.25
C ARG A 453 28.90 -8.79 -8.04
N PHE A 454 28.04 -9.23 -8.97
CA PHE A 454 27.11 -8.38 -9.72
C PHE A 454 25.75 -8.18 -9.00
N GLY A 455 25.63 -8.64 -7.75
CA GLY A 455 24.42 -8.48 -6.94
C GLY A 455 23.28 -9.43 -7.25
N ILE A 456 23.48 -10.39 -8.15
CA ILE A 456 22.47 -11.39 -8.51
C ILE A 456 22.38 -12.42 -7.38
N GLY A 457 21.15 -12.69 -6.93
CA GLY A 457 20.87 -13.62 -5.82
C GLY A 457 21.23 -13.09 -4.43
N LEU A 458 21.60 -11.81 -4.31
CA LEU A 458 21.75 -11.16 -3.01
C LEU A 458 20.38 -10.77 -2.43
N PRO A 459 20.23 -10.76 -1.10
CA PRO A 459 18.94 -10.49 -0.44
C PRO A 459 18.69 -8.98 -0.27
N TRP A 460 18.96 -8.17 -1.29
CA TRP A 460 18.58 -6.75 -1.25
C TRP A 460 17.08 -6.58 -1.47
N THR A 461 16.53 -5.52 -0.88
CA THR A 461 15.10 -5.21 -0.96
C THR A 461 14.88 -3.76 -1.37
N LEU A 462 13.76 -3.51 -2.01
CA LEU A 462 13.18 -2.19 -2.22
C LEU A 462 11.84 -2.11 -1.48
N PRO A 463 11.30 -0.90 -1.26
CA PRO A 463 9.95 -0.74 -0.73
C PRO A 463 8.89 -1.46 -1.59
N LEU A 464 9.11 -1.47 -2.91
CA LEU A 464 8.31 -2.25 -3.85
C LEU A 464 8.86 -3.68 -3.98
N PRO A 465 7.97 -4.66 -4.23
CA PRO A 465 8.39 -6.01 -4.58
C PRO A 465 9.46 -6.00 -5.67
N SER A 466 10.49 -6.82 -5.49
CA SER A 466 11.63 -6.87 -6.40
C SER A 466 12.29 -8.25 -6.35
N PHE A 467 12.92 -8.62 -7.47
CA PHE A 467 13.59 -9.90 -7.62
C PHE A 467 15.05 -9.69 -8.02
N SER A 468 15.98 -10.18 -7.21
CA SER A 468 17.42 -10.02 -7.47
C SER A 468 18.01 -11.08 -8.41
N GLY A 469 17.26 -12.15 -8.67
CA GLY A 469 17.71 -13.28 -9.49
C GLY A 469 18.00 -14.55 -8.68
N THR A 470 18.11 -15.67 -9.39
CA THR A 470 18.45 -16.99 -8.86
C THR A 470 19.51 -17.64 -9.73
N VAL A 471 20.48 -18.30 -9.10
CA VAL A 471 21.50 -19.12 -9.78
C VAL A 471 21.54 -20.49 -9.11
N PRO A 472 20.59 -21.39 -9.41
CA PRO A 472 20.52 -22.70 -8.77
C PRO A 472 21.69 -23.61 -9.17
N PRO A 473 22.09 -24.56 -8.30
CA PRO A 473 23.09 -25.57 -8.67
C PRO A 473 22.57 -26.43 -9.84
N PRO A 474 23.39 -26.67 -10.88
CA PRO A 474 23.00 -27.50 -12.01
C PRO A 474 22.82 -28.96 -11.57
N SER A 475 21.77 -29.61 -12.06
CA SER A 475 21.46 -31.02 -11.76
C SER A 475 22.29 -32.03 -12.57
N ASN A 476 22.80 -31.61 -13.74
CA ASN A 476 23.55 -32.45 -14.67
C ASN A 476 24.44 -31.58 -15.59
N ASP A 477 25.24 -32.22 -16.46
CA ASP A 477 26.13 -31.54 -17.40
C ASP A 477 25.37 -30.63 -18.40
N ALA A 478 24.14 -30.98 -18.75
CA ALA A 478 23.30 -30.17 -19.64
C ALA A 478 22.88 -28.85 -18.96
N GLU A 479 22.44 -28.90 -17.70
CA GLU A 479 22.17 -27.70 -16.89
C GLU A 479 23.44 -26.90 -16.59
N ARG A 480 24.59 -27.56 -16.44
CA ARG A 480 25.89 -26.88 -16.26
C ARG A 480 26.25 -26.09 -17.52
N ALA A 481 26.06 -26.67 -18.70
CA ALA A 481 26.23 -25.95 -19.97
C ALA A 481 25.22 -24.82 -20.16
N ALA A 482 23.97 -25.02 -19.74
CA ALA A 482 22.95 -23.98 -19.78
C ALA A 482 23.31 -22.80 -18.86
N SER A 483 23.91 -23.08 -17.69
CA SER A 483 24.33 -22.06 -16.74
C SER A 483 25.41 -21.13 -17.31
N MET A 484 26.32 -21.66 -18.16
CA MET A 484 27.37 -20.85 -18.81
C MET A 484 26.79 -19.74 -19.69
N VAL A 485 25.59 -19.94 -20.23
CA VAL A 485 24.92 -19.04 -21.17
C VAL A 485 23.70 -18.36 -20.56
N GLY A 486 23.55 -18.37 -19.23
CA GLY A 486 22.41 -17.74 -18.56
C GLY A 486 21.06 -18.38 -18.91
N GLN A 487 21.04 -19.69 -19.14
CA GLN A 487 19.85 -20.50 -19.40
C GLN A 487 19.65 -21.54 -18.29
N GLY A 488 18.71 -22.47 -18.49
CA GLY A 488 18.35 -23.48 -17.50
C GLY A 488 17.44 -22.87 -16.44
N ARG A 489 17.81 -23.00 -15.16
CA ARG A 489 17.03 -22.49 -14.03
C ARG A 489 17.54 -21.14 -13.50
N ILE A 490 18.41 -20.46 -14.24
CA ILE A 490 18.85 -19.11 -13.92
C ILE A 490 17.76 -18.13 -14.33
N GLU A 491 17.30 -17.30 -13.39
CA GLU A 491 16.36 -16.22 -13.64
C GLU A 491 16.91 -14.91 -13.07
N VAL A 492 16.63 -13.80 -13.74
CA VAL A 492 16.97 -12.45 -13.26
C VAL A 492 15.87 -11.46 -13.64
N SER A 493 15.79 -10.36 -12.91
CA SER A 493 14.97 -9.20 -13.28
C SER A 493 15.75 -8.23 -14.17
N PRO A 494 15.04 -7.37 -14.93
CA PRO A 494 15.66 -6.23 -15.60
C PRO A 494 16.45 -5.34 -14.63
N LEU A 495 15.91 -5.04 -13.44
CA LEU A 495 16.64 -4.27 -12.43
C LEU A 495 17.97 -4.92 -12.04
N ALA A 496 18.00 -6.23 -11.80
CA ALA A 496 19.24 -6.94 -11.47
C ALA A 496 20.28 -6.84 -12.60
N MET A 497 19.85 -6.95 -13.86
CA MET A 497 20.76 -6.82 -15.00
C MET A 497 21.19 -5.37 -15.27
N ALA A 498 20.36 -4.37 -14.95
CA ALA A 498 20.74 -2.96 -15.00
C ALA A 498 21.84 -2.66 -13.98
N LEU A 499 21.75 -3.21 -12.77
CA LEU A 499 22.80 -3.15 -11.76
C LEU A 499 24.06 -3.91 -12.19
N ALA A 500 23.92 -5.04 -12.89
CA ALA A 500 25.07 -5.75 -13.44
C ALA A 500 25.81 -4.90 -14.49
N ALA A 501 25.08 -4.22 -15.38
CA ALA A 501 25.66 -3.25 -16.32
C ALA A 501 26.33 -2.07 -15.61
N ALA A 502 25.69 -1.51 -14.57
CA ALA A 502 26.29 -0.46 -13.73
C ALA A 502 27.59 -0.91 -13.08
N THR A 503 27.68 -2.18 -12.69
CA THR A 503 28.87 -2.77 -12.08
C THR A 503 30.04 -2.86 -13.06
N VAL A 504 29.77 -3.20 -14.33
CA VAL A 504 30.80 -3.19 -15.38
C VAL A 504 31.34 -1.78 -15.62
N GLU A 505 30.46 -0.77 -15.61
CA GLU A 505 30.89 0.62 -15.84
C GLU A 505 31.62 1.24 -14.64
N SER A 506 31.04 1.11 -13.45
CA SER A 506 31.58 1.71 -12.22
C SER A 506 32.73 0.91 -11.59
N GLY A 507 32.87 -0.36 -11.96
CA GLY A 507 33.73 -1.33 -11.29
C GLY A 507 33.23 -1.79 -9.92
N THR A 508 32.10 -1.28 -9.41
CA THR A 508 31.57 -1.63 -8.09
C THR A 508 30.06 -1.74 -8.10
N TRP A 509 29.55 -2.92 -7.78
CA TRP A 509 28.14 -3.12 -7.54
C TRP A 509 27.71 -2.35 -6.29
N LYS A 510 26.63 -1.58 -6.43
CA LYS A 510 25.97 -0.85 -5.35
C LYS A 510 24.56 -1.42 -5.17
N PRO A 511 24.05 -1.53 -3.92
CA PRO A 511 22.69 -2.00 -3.72
C PRO A 511 21.70 -0.97 -4.28
N PRO A 512 20.57 -1.42 -4.87
CA PRO A 512 19.61 -0.49 -5.45
C PRO A 512 18.96 0.38 -4.37
N SER A 513 18.59 1.60 -4.74
CA SER A 513 17.78 2.50 -3.91
C SER A 513 16.70 3.17 -4.74
N LEU A 514 15.48 3.25 -4.18
CA LEU A 514 14.31 3.86 -4.83
C LEU A 514 13.81 5.12 -4.11
N ILE A 515 14.03 5.23 -2.79
CA ILE A 515 13.54 6.36 -1.98
C ILE A 515 14.72 7.15 -1.43
N LYS A 516 14.72 8.46 -1.68
CA LYS A 516 15.68 9.44 -1.14
C LYS A 516 15.23 10.02 0.20
N ASP A 517 13.93 10.24 0.38
CA ASP A 517 13.35 10.74 1.62
C ASP A 517 11.98 10.11 1.89
N PRO A 518 11.84 9.31 2.96
CA PRO A 518 12.89 8.96 3.93
C PRO A 518 13.86 7.94 3.33
N ALA A 519 15.17 8.14 3.48
CA ALA A 519 16.15 7.16 3.00
C ALA A 519 16.03 5.86 3.81
N PRO A 520 15.74 4.70 3.17
CA PRO A 520 15.70 3.42 3.88
C PRO A 520 17.09 3.03 4.39
N PRO A 521 17.20 2.30 5.51
CA PRO A 521 18.49 1.73 5.93
C PRO A 521 19.03 0.78 4.87
N GLN A 522 20.28 0.95 4.45
CA GLN A 522 20.93 0.08 3.47
C GLN A 522 21.83 -0.94 4.18
N ALA A 523 21.35 -2.17 4.33
CA ALA A 523 22.05 -3.21 5.10
C ALA A 523 23.16 -3.93 4.33
N ILE A 524 23.18 -3.83 2.99
CA ILE A 524 24.09 -4.60 2.14
C ILE A 524 25.26 -3.74 1.68
N GLN A 525 26.46 -4.29 1.82
CA GLN A 525 27.70 -3.62 1.43
C GLN A 525 27.94 -3.68 -0.09
N PRO A 526 28.52 -2.63 -0.68
CA PRO A 526 29.02 -2.64 -2.06
C PRO A 526 30.01 -3.78 -2.33
N ARG A 527 30.10 -4.21 -3.59
CA ARG A 527 31.02 -5.27 -4.03
C ARG A 527 31.80 -4.86 -5.27
N SER A 528 33.12 -4.80 -5.17
CA SER A 528 33.98 -4.38 -6.28
C SER A 528 34.40 -5.54 -7.17
N LEU A 529 34.54 -5.28 -8.46
CA LEU A 529 35.25 -6.13 -9.39
C LEU A 529 36.75 -5.83 -9.32
N ASP A 530 37.58 -6.82 -9.66
CA ASP A 530 39.01 -6.61 -9.89
C ASP A 530 39.28 -5.81 -11.17
N SER A 531 40.46 -5.20 -11.27
CA SER A 531 40.87 -4.35 -12.40
C SER A 531 40.86 -5.09 -13.74
N ASP A 532 41.17 -6.39 -13.73
CA ASP A 532 41.27 -7.21 -14.93
C ASP A 532 39.88 -7.49 -15.50
N SER A 533 38.90 -7.71 -14.62
CA SER A 533 37.48 -7.81 -14.98
C SER A 533 36.99 -6.53 -15.66
N ILE A 534 37.31 -5.36 -15.11
CA ILE A 534 36.87 -4.06 -15.65
C ILE A 534 37.52 -3.80 -17.01
N SER A 535 38.85 -3.91 -17.08
CA SER A 535 39.63 -3.67 -18.30
C SER A 535 39.34 -4.66 -19.43
N THR A 536 38.76 -5.82 -19.10
CA THR A 536 38.28 -6.78 -20.10
C THR A 536 36.84 -6.53 -20.51
N LEU A 537 35.91 -6.41 -19.57
CA LEU A 537 34.47 -6.36 -19.87
C LEU A 537 34.08 -5.07 -20.59
N GLN A 538 34.63 -3.91 -20.19
CA GLN A 538 34.27 -2.63 -20.82
C GLN A 538 34.56 -2.60 -22.34
N PRO A 539 35.78 -2.98 -22.82
CA PRO A 539 36.03 -3.12 -24.26
C PRO A 539 35.11 -4.12 -24.96
N LEU A 540 34.82 -5.27 -24.34
CA LEU A 540 33.94 -6.28 -24.93
C LEU A 540 32.51 -5.76 -25.15
N LEU A 541 31.94 -5.10 -24.13
CA LEU A 541 30.61 -4.50 -24.23
C LEU A 541 30.60 -3.35 -25.25
N ARG A 542 31.69 -2.58 -25.35
CA ARG A 542 31.80 -1.53 -26.36
C ARG A 542 31.87 -2.12 -27.76
N GLU A 543 32.67 -3.15 -27.98
CA GLU A 543 32.85 -3.80 -29.28
C GLU A 543 31.55 -4.47 -29.76
N SER A 544 30.82 -5.12 -28.84
CA SER A 544 29.48 -5.66 -29.10
C SER A 544 28.54 -4.63 -29.74
N VAL A 545 28.65 -3.35 -29.35
CA VAL A 545 27.88 -2.24 -29.92
C VAL A 545 28.53 -1.65 -31.18
N THR A 546 29.85 -1.60 -31.31
CA THR A 546 30.47 -0.96 -32.49
C THR A 546 30.49 -1.87 -33.73
N SER A 547 30.70 -3.17 -33.54
CA SER A 547 30.89 -4.14 -34.64
C SER A 547 30.16 -5.48 -34.41
N GLY A 548 29.59 -5.68 -33.22
CA GLY A 548 28.97 -6.94 -32.81
C GLY A 548 27.44 -7.03 -32.96
N ALA A 549 26.86 -7.92 -32.14
CA ALA A 549 25.43 -8.23 -32.16
C ALA A 549 24.54 -7.06 -31.70
N ALA A 550 25.07 -6.16 -30.87
CA ALA A 550 24.35 -5.00 -30.33
C ALA A 550 24.46 -3.75 -31.22
N ARG A 551 24.94 -3.87 -32.47
CA ARG A 551 25.23 -2.72 -33.36
C ARG A 551 24.10 -1.72 -33.57
N SER A 552 22.84 -2.16 -33.48
CA SER A 552 21.69 -1.27 -33.64
C SER A 552 21.54 -0.24 -32.50
N ALA A 553 22.27 -0.42 -31.39
CA ALA A 553 22.37 0.54 -30.29
C ALA A 553 23.51 1.56 -30.47
N ASN A 554 24.30 1.48 -31.54
CA ASN A 554 25.42 2.39 -31.76
C ASN A 554 24.88 3.78 -32.15
N LEU A 555 25.08 4.76 -31.27
CA LEU A 555 24.65 6.14 -31.46
C LEU A 555 25.87 7.07 -31.55
N ALA A 556 25.70 8.19 -32.25
CA ALA A 556 26.69 9.28 -32.25
C ALA A 556 26.78 9.94 -30.86
N GLY A 557 27.94 10.54 -30.55
CA GLY A 557 28.21 11.19 -29.26
C GLY A 557 28.74 10.21 -28.21
N ASN A 558 28.20 10.27 -26.98
CA ASN A 558 28.66 9.44 -25.86
C ASN A 558 28.63 7.95 -26.20
N LYS A 559 29.73 7.27 -25.89
CA LYS A 559 29.95 5.85 -26.20
C LYS A 559 28.88 4.99 -25.52
N VAL A 560 28.21 4.16 -26.31
CA VAL A 560 27.27 3.14 -25.84
C VAL A 560 28.00 1.82 -25.73
N SER A 561 27.84 1.14 -24.61
CA SER A 561 28.39 -0.19 -24.35
C SER A 561 27.27 -1.12 -23.92
N GLY A 562 27.24 -2.35 -24.41
CA GLY A 562 26.19 -3.28 -24.06
C GLY A 562 26.21 -4.60 -24.82
N VAL A 563 25.37 -5.51 -24.38
CA VAL A 563 25.22 -6.86 -24.91
C VAL A 563 23.74 -7.15 -25.14
N VAL A 564 23.47 -8.01 -26.12
CA VAL A 564 22.12 -8.50 -26.43
C VAL A 564 22.03 -10.00 -26.20
N ALA A 565 20.82 -10.49 -25.98
CA ALA A 565 20.54 -11.91 -26.04
C ALA A 565 19.13 -12.14 -26.59
N GLN A 566 18.91 -13.30 -27.21
CA GLN A 566 17.58 -13.84 -27.47
C GLN A 566 17.56 -15.25 -26.94
N VAL A 567 16.67 -15.53 -25.99
CA VAL A 567 16.68 -16.78 -25.24
C VAL A 567 15.26 -17.34 -25.14
N PRO A 568 15.05 -18.62 -25.53
CA PRO A 568 13.78 -19.29 -25.33
C PRO A 568 13.54 -19.53 -23.84
N TYR A 569 12.28 -19.43 -23.40
CA TYR A 569 11.91 -19.69 -22.02
C TYR A 569 10.44 -20.12 -21.93
N GLY A 570 10.09 -20.88 -20.88
CA GLY A 570 8.75 -21.43 -20.69
C GLY A 570 8.22 -22.21 -21.90
N SER A 571 6.90 -22.32 -22.02
CA SER A 571 6.22 -23.04 -23.11
C SER A 571 6.24 -22.25 -24.42
N GLY A 572 7.37 -22.27 -25.13
CA GLY A 572 7.51 -21.70 -26.49
C GLY A 572 7.68 -20.18 -26.55
N LYS A 573 7.93 -19.51 -25.41
CA LYS A 573 8.19 -18.07 -25.39
C LYS A 573 9.66 -17.78 -25.68
N THR A 574 9.96 -16.53 -26.01
CA THR A 574 11.33 -16.02 -26.16
C THR A 574 11.40 -14.65 -25.51
N VAL A 575 12.50 -14.34 -24.84
CA VAL A 575 12.78 -12.98 -24.35
C VAL A 575 14.01 -12.45 -25.10
N SER A 576 13.89 -11.22 -25.60
CA SER A 576 14.98 -10.47 -26.21
C SER A 576 15.49 -9.42 -25.22
N TRP A 577 16.80 -9.41 -25.02
CA TRP A 577 17.47 -8.54 -24.06
C TRP A 577 18.37 -7.52 -24.73
N PHE A 578 18.45 -6.34 -24.13
CA PHE A 578 19.63 -5.47 -24.20
C PHE A 578 20.03 -5.10 -22.78
N VAL A 579 21.31 -5.21 -22.45
CA VAL A 579 21.86 -4.84 -21.14
C VAL A 579 23.12 -4.02 -21.37
N GLY A 580 23.20 -2.81 -20.82
CA GLY A 580 24.31 -1.91 -21.11
C GLY A 580 24.20 -0.56 -20.42
N PHE A 581 25.04 0.38 -20.85
CA PHE A 581 25.14 1.70 -20.25
C PHE A 581 25.59 2.76 -21.26
N ARG A 582 25.33 4.02 -20.91
CA ARG A 582 25.78 5.22 -21.61
C ARG A 582 25.89 6.36 -20.60
N GLY A 583 27.08 6.96 -20.47
CA GLY A 583 27.31 8.01 -19.48
C GLY A 583 27.02 7.50 -18.06
N ASN A 584 26.24 8.24 -17.29
CA ASN A 584 25.89 7.85 -15.92
C ASN A 584 24.69 6.88 -15.80
N VAL A 585 24.06 6.49 -16.91
CA VAL A 585 22.89 5.62 -16.92
C VAL A 585 23.26 4.21 -17.39
N ALA A 586 23.05 3.23 -16.51
CA ALA A 586 23.05 1.81 -16.84
C ALA A 586 21.62 1.28 -16.86
N PHE A 587 21.31 0.37 -17.77
CA PHE A 587 19.94 -0.11 -17.95
C PHE A 587 19.89 -1.52 -18.53
N ALA A 588 18.74 -2.16 -18.34
CA ALA A 588 18.38 -3.41 -18.98
C ALA A 588 16.96 -3.34 -19.52
N LEU A 589 16.78 -3.92 -20.70
CA LEU A 589 15.51 -4.05 -21.41
C LEU A 589 15.24 -5.53 -21.64
N ALA A 590 14.05 -6.00 -21.25
CA ALA A 590 13.51 -7.30 -21.59
C ALA A 590 12.25 -7.13 -22.44
N VAL A 591 12.14 -7.84 -23.56
CA VAL A 591 10.94 -7.86 -24.41
C VAL A 591 10.54 -9.31 -24.66
N GLU A 592 9.30 -9.68 -24.32
CA GLU A 592 8.73 -11.01 -24.56
C GLU A 592 8.42 -11.21 -26.05
N GLY A 593 9.44 -11.54 -26.82
CA GLY A 593 9.32 -11.90 -28.22
C GLY A 593 10.67 -11.88 -28.90
N LYS A 594 10.68 -12.19 -30.20
CA LYS A 594 11.87 -12.05 -31.04
C LYS A 594 11.89 -10.65 -31.63
N VAL A 595 12.62 -9.74 -30.98
CA VAL A 595 12.77 -8.35 -31.43
C VAL A 595 14.24 -7.94 -31.46
N ASN A 596 14.55 -6.88 -32.22
CA ASN A 596 15.86 -6.23 -32.13
C ASN A 596 15.91 -5.32 -30.89
N ALA A 597 16.24 -5.90 -29.73
CA ALA A 597 16.32 -5.18 -28.46
C ALA A 597 17.34 -4.03 -28.48
N ALA A 598 18.43 -4.15 -29.25
CA ALA A 598 19.39 -3.05 -29.43
C ALA A 598 18.78 -1.83 -30.14
N ALA A 599 17.87 -2.04 -31.08
CA ALA A 599 17.14 -0.93 -31.73
C ALA A 599 16.18 -0.22 -30.76
N VAL A 600 15.54 -0.96 -29.85
CA VAL A 600 14.69 -0.39 -28.79
C VAL A 600 15.54 0.37 -27.77
N ALA A 601 16.68 -0.20 -27.35
CA ALA A 601 17.68 0.47 -26.52
C ALA A 601 18.18 1.78 -27.15
N ALA A 602 18.38 1.82 -28.48
CA ALA A 602 18.72 3.05 -29.19
C ALA A 602 17.62 4.12 -29.10
N ARG A 603 16.34 3.74 -29.10
CA ARG A 603 15.20 4.67 -28.92
C ARG A 603 15.22 5.27 -27.52
N PHE A 604 15.48 4.47 -26.50
CA PHE A 604 15.67 4.93 -25.13
C PHE A 604 16.84 5.94 -25.05
N LEU A 605 18.02 5.51 -25.46
CA LEU A 605 19.26 6.28 -25.32
C LEU A 605 19.31 7.61 -26.09
N ARG A 606 18.51 7.77 -27.15
CA ARG A 606 18.37 9.06 -27.85
C ARG A 606 17.65 10.14 -27.02
N ASN A 607 16.85 9.71 -26.05
CA ASN A 607 16.01 10.60 -25.23
C ASN A 607 16.51 10.73 -23.77
N VAL A 608 17.57 10.00 -23.42
CA VAL A 608 18.22 10.12 -22.10
C VAL A 608 19.17 11.32 -22.13
N PRO A 609 19.11 12.25 -21.14
CA PRO A 609 20.07 13.33 -21.03
C PRO A 609 21.49 12.78 -20.88
N GLY A 610 22.42 13.32 -21.66
CA GLY A 610 23.79 12.80 -21.82
C GLY A 610 24.72 13.02 -20.64
#